data_AF-A0A2V9KX76-F1
#
_entry.id   AF-A0A2V9KX76-F1
#
_cell.length_a   1.000
_cell.length_b   1.000
_cell.length_c   1.000
_cell.angle_alpha   90.00
_cell.angle_beta   90.00
_cell.angle_gamma   90.00
#
_symmetry.space_group_name_H-M   'P 1'
#
loop_
_entity.id
_entity.type
_entity.pdbx_description
1 polymer ?
#
loop_
_entity_poly.entity_id
_entity_poly.type
_entity_poly.pdbx_seq_one_letter_code
_entity_poly.pdbx_strand_id
1 'polypeptide(L)'
;MSETLRFFALHWRLIVVLLAITVLVWESFYSIGPTQVGLVRKRFGKKLPGDNPIAFHGEAGYQAELLMPGLRFRFLPIYAVTKHPWVQVPAGQIGLVIAQVGEPLPIGAKSAAYTTGFGNFTNLEAFVDGVAGPDGKKIKGQKGVQRPVLAPGTLAPIHPVAFLVITKPQVYGIPVSEELRRHIKGGTLTFASFSLEERQLEVTRIEPRATESGHVVDMVGVVTALDGEPLPAGDIASRLGGFKDIEDLEKQSKAGGEGGAPVANPQLIETILGSKNDQHKSYQDFQAFLDKGGKIGLQHDPLLYGAYNLNPFL
;
A
#
# COMPACT_ATOMS: atom_id res chain seq x y z
N MET A 1 -3.45 68.20 28.48
CA MET A 1 -2.60 67.66 27.41
C MET A 1 -2.39 66.13 27.48
N SER A 2 -3.08 65.42 28.37
CA SER A 2 -2.93 63.97 28.60
C SER A 2 -4.04 63.11 28.00
N GLU A 3 -5.25 63.65 27.78
CA GLU A 3 -6.39 62.88 27.26
C GLU A 3 -6.37 62.70 25.74
N THR A 4 -6.01 63.73 24.98
CA THR A 4 -5.86 63.64 23.52
C THR A 4 -4.75 62.66 23.13
N LEU A 5 -3.62 62.70 23.83
CA LEU A 5 -2.50 61.77 23.63
C LEU A 5 -2.90 60.32 23.93
N ARG A 6 -3.71 60.09 24.98
CA ARG A 6 -4.28 58.77 25.32
C ARG A 6 -5.28 58.29 24.27
N PHE A 7 -6.12 59.19 23.76
CA PHE A 7 -7.08 58.90 22.70
C PHE A 7 -6.36 58.47 21.41
N PHE A 8 -5.37 59.24 20.96
CA PHE A 8 -4.54 58.88 19.80
C PHE A 8 -3.78 57.57 20.01
N ALA A 9 -3.20 57.34 21.19
CA ALA A 9 -2.52 56.09 21.51
C ALA A 9 -3.47 54.88 21.51
N LEU A 10 -4.72 55.05 21.97
CA LEU A 10 -5.73 53.99 21.95
C LEU A 10 -6.17 53.66 20.52
N HIS A 11 -6.44 54.66 19.69
CA HIS A 11 -6.80 54.46 18.28
C HIS A 11 -5.66 53.83 17.48
N TRP A 12 -4.43 54.28 17.71
CA TRP A 12 -3.24 53.68 17.12
C TRP A 12 -3.10 52.19 17.50
N ARG A 13 -3.28 51.86 18.79
CA ARG A 13 -3.28 50.45 19.26
C ARG A 13 -4.37 49.62 18.58
N LEU A 14 -5.58 50.16 18.44
CA LEU A 14 -6.68 49.47 17.75
C LEU A 14 -6.37 49.23 16.28
N ILE A 15 -5.79 50.20 15.58
CA ILE A 15 -5.37 50.06 14.18
C ILE A 15 -4.29 48.99 14.05
N VAL A 16 -3.29 48.98 14.93
CA VAL A 16 -2.22 47.97 14.93
C VAL A 16 -2.80 46.57 15.20
N VAL A 17 -3.74 46.43 16.13
CA VAL A 17 -4.41 45.15 16.41
C VAL A 17 -5.26 44.70 15.22
N LEU A 18 -6.03 45.60 14.61
CA LEU A 18 -6.84 45.31 13.42
C LEU A 18 -5.95 44.86 12.25
N LEU A 19 -4.84 45.55 12.02
CA LEU A 19 -3.87 45.19 11.00
C LEU A 19 -3.25 43.81 11.29
N ALA A 20 -2.85 43.55 12.53
CA ALA A 20 -2.30 42.25 12.93
C ALA A 20 -3.32 41.11 12.74
N ILE A 21 -4.58 41.32 13.09
CA ILE A 21 -5.66 40.35 12.85
C ILE A 21 -5.85 40.13 11.35
N THR A 22 -5.85 41.19 10.55
CA THR A 22 -6.02 41.10 9.09
C THR A 22 -4.88 40.31 8.45
N VAL A 23 -3.63 40.58 8.86
CA VAL A 23 -2.45 39.82 8.41
C VAL A 23 -2.56 38.35 8.85
N LEU A 24 -2.96 38.07 10.09
CA LEU A 24 -3.15 36.69 10.56
C LEU A 24 -4.23 35.93 9.78
N VAL A 25 -5.35 36.59 9.45
CA VAL A 25 -6.41 35.99 8.64
C VAL A 25 -5.94 35.76 7.22
N TRP A 26 -5.20 36.70 6.63
CA TRP A 26 -4.64 36.56 5.29
C TRP A 26 -3.64 35.40 5.20
N GLU A 27 -2.71 35.31 6.15
CA GLU A 27 -1.73 34.20 6.26
C GLU A 27 -2.37 32.84 6.59
N SER A 28 -3.63 32.82 7.00
CA SER A 28 -4.40 31.59 7.25
C SER A 28 -5.02 30.99 5.97
N PHE A 29 -4.87 31.66 4.83
CA PHE A 29 -5.24 31.12 3.52
C PHE A 29 -4.07 30.37 2.89
N TYR A 30 -4.29 29.08 2.61
CA TYR A 30 -3.32 28.21 1.96
C TYR A 30 -3.78 27.91 0.54
N SER A 31 -2.93 28.25 -0.44
CA SER A 31 -3.09 27.77 -1.81
C SER A 31 -2.38 26.42 -1.98
N ILE A 32 -3.16 25.35 -2.14
CA ILE A 32 -2.64 24.00 -2.38
C ILE A 32 -2.60 23.74 -3.89
N GLY A 33 -1.44 23.32 -4.39
CA GLY A 33 -1.24 23.05 -5.82
C GLY A 33 -2.14 21.92 -6.34
N PRO A 34 -2.39 21.85 -7.66
CA PRO A 34 -3.30 20.89 -8.28
C PRO A 34 -2.91 19.42 -8.06
N THR A 35 -1.62 19.13 -7.87
CA THR A 35 -1.07 17.80 -7.63
C THR A 35 -0.45 17.69 -6.23
N GLN A 36 -1.02 18.41 -5.27
CA GLN A 36 -0.55 18.43 -3.88
C GLN A 36 -1.69 18.21 -2.90
N VAL A 37 -1.36 17.63 -1.74
CA VAL A 37 -2.23 17.61 -0.56
C VAL A 37 -1.63 18.48 0.53
N GLY A 38 -2.49 19.22 1.24
CA GLY A 38 -2.10 19.92 2.45
C GLY A 38 -2.27 19.01 3.66
N LEU A 39 -1.16 18.55 4.25
CA LEU A 39 -1.15 17.85 5.52
C LEU A 39 -1.35 18.86 6.65
N VAL A 40 -2.44 18.70 7.39
CA VAL A 40 -2.81 19.57 8.52
C VAL A 40 -2.23 19.02 9.80
N ARG A 41 -1.56 19.87 10.58
CA ARG A 41 -1.09 19.57 11.93
C ARG A 41 -1.68 20.58 12.91
N LYS A 42 -2.42 20.10 13.91
CA LYS A 42 -2.97 20.94 14.97
C LYS A 42 -1.93 21.12 16.09
N ARG A 43 -1.66 22.38 16.48
CA ARG A 43 -0.63 22.74 17.47
C ARG A 43 -1.10 22.54 18.90
N PHE A 44 -2.40 22.75 19.16
CA PHE A 44 -2.99 22.71 20.50
C PHE A 44 -4.16 21.74 20.55
N GLY A 45 -4.27 20.95 21.60
CA GLY A 45 -5.35 19.98 21.77
C GLY A 45 -5.04 18.95 22.86
N LYS A 46 -5.96 18.01 23.05
CA LYS A 46 -5.70 16.83 23.89
C LYS A 46 -4.57 16.00 23.27
N LYS A 47 -3.78 15.33 24.12
CA LYS A 47 -2.75 14.38 23.67
C LYS A 47 -3.42 13.23 22.91
N LEU A 48 -2.76 12.72 21.86
CA LEU A 48 -3.28 11.57 21.13
C LEU A 48 -3.35 10.34 22.06
N PRO A 49 -4.42 9.55 21.98
CA PRO A 49 -4.51 8.27 22.66
C PRO A 49 -3.67 7.23 21.91
N GLY A 50 -2.75 6.59 22.64
CA GLY A 50 -1.98 5.44 22.16
C GLY A 50 -0.80 5.77 21.25
N ASP A 51 -0.36 4.76 20.49
CA ASP A 51 0.84 4.77 19.63
C ASP A 51 0.52 5.13 18.17
N ASN A 52 -0.56 5.90 17.96
CA ASN A 52 -0.97 6.36 16.63
C ASN A 52 -0.49 7.80 16.40
N PRO A 53 0.26 8.08 15.32
CA PRO A 53 0.77 9.41 15.03
C PRO A 53 -0.25 10.37 14.39
N ILE A 54 -1.49 9.89 14.16
CA ILE A 54 -2.55 10.62 13.46
C ILE A 54 -3.76 10.78 14.36
N ALA A 55 -4.27 12.00 14.43
CA ALA A 55 -5.46 12.41 15.16
C ALA A 55 -6.71 12.29 14.27
N PHE A 56 -7.69 11.52 14.74
CA PHE A 56 -8.98 11.33 14.07
C PHE A 56 -10.09 12.22 14.64
N HIS A 57 -9.99 12.62 15.90
CA HIS A 57 -11.03 13.38 16.62
C HIS A 57 -10.61 14.80 17.00
N GLY A 58 -9.76 15.44 16.18
CA GLY A 58 -9.35 16.82 16.42
C GLY A 58 -8.35 17.01 17.56
N GLU A 59 -7.61 15.96 17.92
CA GLU A 59 -6.53 15.98 18.91
C GLU A 59 -5.33 16.81 18.41
N ALA A 60 -4.36 17.09 19.29
CA ALA A 60 -3.12 17.71 18.85
C ALA A 60 -2.36 16.76 17.90
N GLY A 61 -1.57 17.27 16.94
CA GLY A 61 -0.79 16.43 16.01
C GLY A 61 -1.31 16.42 14.57
N TYR A 62 -0.81 15.48 13.75
CA TYR A 62 -1.21 15.33 12.35
C TYR A 62 -2.66 14.89 12.27
N GLN A 63 -3.49 15.60 11.50
CA GLN A 63 -4.91 15.29 11.35
C GLN A 63 -5.12 14.28 10.21
N ALA A 64 -6.15 13.44 10.33
CA ALA A 64 -6.53 12.51 9.26
C ALA A 64 -7.07 13.22 8.00
N GLU A 65 -7.74 14.37 8.17
CA GLU A 65 -8.29 15.15 7.06
C GLU A 65 -7.17 15.91 6.32
N LEU A 66 -7.05 15.65 5.02
CA LEU A 66 -6.16 16.37 4.12
C LEU A 66 -6.87 17.56 3.47
N LEU A 67 -6.14 18.65 3.28
CA LEU A 67 -6.60 19.75 2.44
C LEU A 67 -6.39 19.39 0.97
N MET A 68 -7.48 19.18 0.26
CA MET A 68 -7.50 18.99 -1.19
C MET A 68 -7.05 20.26 -1.94
N PRO A 69 -6.56 20.14 -3.18
CA PRO A 69 -6.15 21.26 -4.02
C PRO A 69 -7.12 22.44 -4.05
N GLY A 70 -6.56 23.63 -4.23
CA GLY A 70 -7.30 24.90 -4.27
C GLY A 70 -7.01 25.79 -3.05
N LEU A 71 -7.78 26.89 -2.96
CA LEU A 71 -7.68 27.83 -1.85
C LEU A 71 -8.44 27.30 -0.64
N ARG A 72 -7.72 27.07 0.47
CA ARG A 72 -8.26 26.51 1.71
C ARG A 72 -7.92 27.40 2.89
N PHE A 73 -8.82 27.50 3.85
CA PHE A 73 -8.61 28.27 5.07
C PHE A 73 -8.37 27.35 6.27
N ARG A 74 -7.26 27.57 6.99
CA ARG A 74 -7.00 26.99 8.31
C ARG A 74 -6.28 28.03 9.16
N PHE A 75 -6.76 28.25 10.38
CA PHE A 75 -6.24 29.33 11.21
C PHE A 75 -4.81 29.04 11.69
N LEU A 76 -3.82 29.77 11.15
CA LEU A 76 -2.38 29.55 11.32
C LEU A 76 -1.92 29.43 12.80
N PRO A 77 -2.42 30.23 13.76
CA PRO A 77 -2.02 30.09 15.15
C PRO A 77 -2.32 28.70 15.73
N ILE A 78 -3.40 28.06 15.29
CA ILE A 78 -3.86 26.76 15.79
C ILE A 78 -3.37 25.61 14.89
N TYR A 79 -3.28 25.84 13.58
CA TYR A 79 -2.97 24.82 12.58
C TYR A 79 -1.72 25.18 11.78
N ALA A 80 -0.87 24.20 11.52
CA ALA A 80 0.20 24.29 10.54
C ALA A 80 -0.12 23.39 9.36
N VAL A 81 -0.04 23.91 8.14
CA VAL A 81 -0.26 23.15 6.91
C VAL A 81 1.06 22.99 6.18
N THR A 82 1.39 21.75 5.82
CA THR A 82 2.55 21.43 4.96
C THR A 82 2.08 20.80 3.67
N LYS A 83 2.69 21.17 2.54
CA LYS A 83 2.28 20.69 1.22
C LYS A 83 3.11 19.47 0.85
N HIS A 84 2.45 18.42 0.39
CA HIS A 84 3.08 17.18 -0.07
C HIS A 84 2.55 16.85 -1.46
N PRO A 85 3.39 16.32 -2.37
CA PRO A 85 2.94 15.91 -3.69
C PRO A 85 1.95 14.74 -3.59
N TRP A 86 1.01 14.67 -4.53
CA TRP A 86 0.22 13.47 -4.75
C TRP A 86 1.13 12.31 -5.13
N VAL A 87 0.75 11.11 -4.73
CA VAL A 87 1.45 9.91 -5.14
C VAL A 87 1.20 9.71 -6.62
N GLN A 88 2.28 9.75 -7.38
CA GLN A 88 2.27 9.48 -8.81
C GLN A 88 3.20 8.30 -9.10
N VAL A 89 2.61 7.24 -9.64
CA VAL A 89 3.35 6.07 -10.13
C VAL A 89 3.58 6.25 -11.63
N PRO A 90 4.83 6.37 -12.10
CA PRO A 90 5.10 6.49 -13.53
C PRO A 90 4.64 5.27 -14.35
N ALA A 91 4.51 5.45 -15.66
CA ALA A 91 4.19 4.35 -16.56
C ALA A 91 5.30 3.28 -16.54
N GLY A 92 4.91 2.01 -16.59
CA GLY A 92 5.84 0.88 -16.55
C GLY A 92 6.46 0.58 -15.17
N GLN A 93 6.01 1.27 -14.12
CA GLN A 93 6.48 1.09 -12.74
C GLN A 93 5.32 0.77 -11.80
N ILE A 94 5.64 0.18 -10.66
CA ILE A 94 4.68 -0.09 -9.58
C ILE A 94 4.96 0.80 -8.38
N GLY A 95 3.93 1.08 -7.58
CA GLY A 95 4.07 1.77 -6.30
C GLY A 95 3.84 0.82 -5.13
N LEU A 96 4.84 0.64 -4.27
CA LEU A 96 4.71 -0.20 -3.07
C LEU A 96 4.19 0.63 -1.92
N VAL A 97 3.20 0.11 -1.18
CA VAL A 97 2.57 0.82 -0.07
C VAL A 97 2.95 0.16 1.25
N ILE A 98 3.48 0.96 2.18
CA ILE A 98 3.76 0.56 3.56
C ILE A 98 2.89 1.41 4.48
N ALA A 99 2.00 0.78 5.25
CA ALA A 99 1.19 1.47 6.24
C ALA A 99 1.98 1.67 7.54
N GLN A 100 1.99 2.89 8.04
CA GLN A 100 2.58 3.28 9.32
C GLN A 100 1.53 3.28 10.45
N VAL A 101 0.25 3.17 10.09
CA VAL A 101 -0.91 3.18 10.99
C VAL A 101 -1.81 1.97 10.74
N GLY A 102 -2.74 1.71 11.65
CA GLY A 102 -3.60 0.52 11.63
C GLY A 102 -3.29 -0.43 12.78
N GLU A 103 -3.91 -1.61 12.74
CA GLU A 103 -3.68 -2.67 13.73
C GLU A 103 -2.29 -3.30 13.53
N PRO A 104 -1.64 -3.81 14.59
CA PRO A 104 -0.39 -4.54 14.44
C PRO A 104 -0.59 -5.79 13.58
N LEU A 105 0.45 -6.19 12.85
CA LEU A 105 0.41 -7.44 12.07
C LEU A 105 0.19 -8.64 13.01
N PRO A 106 -0.61 -9.63 12.59
CA PRO A 106 -0.74 -10.86 13.35
C PRO A 106 0.62 -11.59 13.40
N ILE A 107 0.84 -12.32 14.49
CA ILE A 107 2.09 -13.05 14.71
C ILE A 107 2.31 -14.03 13.54
N GLY A 108 3.49 -13.96 12.92
CA GLY A 108 3.88 -14.82 11.81
C GLY A 108 3.59 -14.28 10.41
N ALA A 109 2.77 -13.23 10.27
CA ALA A 109 2.53 -12.59 8.98
C ALA A 109 3.60 -11.54 8.65
N LYS A 110 4.04 -11.49 7.39
CA LYS A 110 4.98 -10.46 6.89
C LYS A 110 4.29 -9.32 6.16
N SER A 111 3.07 -9.56 5.67
CA SER A 111 2.26 -8.58 4.96
C SER A 111 0.89 -8.36 5.61
N ALA A 112 0.38 -7.15 5.48
CA ALA A 112 -0.91 -6.73 5.98
C ALA A 112 -2.05 -7.32 5.15
N ALA A 113 -3.09 -7.81 5.84
CA ALA A 113 -4.33 -8.21 5.19
C ALA A 113 -4.95 -7.02 4.43
N TYR A 114 -5.46 -7.31 3.24
CA TYR A 114 -6.10 -6.34 2.36
C TYR A 114 -7.56 -6.71 2.11
N THR A 115 -8.40 -5.69 1.94
CA THR A 115 -9.75 -5.84 1.40
C THR A 115 -9.97 -4.81 0.31
N THR A 116 -10.79 -5.15 -0.70
CA THR A 116 -11.10 -4.26 -1.83
C THR A 116 -11.71 -2.93 -1.39
N GLY A 117 -12.34 -2.90 -0.21
CA GLY A 117 -12.87 -1.69 0.41
C GLY A 117 -11.82 -0.60 0.71
N PHE A 118 -10.53 -0.95 0.84
CA PHE A 118 -9.47 0.03 1.02
C PHE A 118 -9.05 0.74 -0.29
N GLY A 119 -9.37 0.14 -1.44
CA GLY A 119 -9.04 0.70 -2.76
C GLY A 119 -7.55 1.05 -2.87
N ASN A 120 -7.25 2.31 -3.23
CA ASN A 120 -5.89 2.86 -3.37
C ASN A 120 -5.42 3.61 -2.10
N PHE A 121 -5.96 3.29 -0.92
CA PHE A 121 -5.55 3.89 0.36
C PHE A 121 -5.76 5.41 0.46
N THR A 122 -6.72 5.95 -0.29
CA THR A 122 -7.07 7.38 -0.28
C THR A 122 -7.97 7.76 0.89
N ASN A 123 -8.74 6.82 1.45
CA ASN A 123 -9.60 7.05 2.60
C ASN A 123 -8.96 6.45 3.86
N LEU A 124 -8.34 7.32 4.66
CA LEU A 124 -7.65 6.92 5.89
C LEU A 124 -8.62 6.50 7.00
N GLU A 125 -9.76 7.15 7.12
CA GLU A 125 -10.78 6.81 8.13
C GLU A 125 -11.31 5.39 7.86
N ALA A 126 -11.67 5.08 6.61
CA ALA A 126 -12.09 3.74 6.23
C ALA A 126 -11.01 2.68 6.48
N PHE A 127 -9.74 3.03 6.33
CA PHE A 127 -8.62 2.13 6.61
C PHE A 127 -8.48 1.85 8.12
N VAL A 128 -8.59 2.86 8.98
CA VAL A 128 -8.36 2.71 10.43
C VAL A 128 -9.62 2.26 11.19
N ASP A 129 -10.77 2.85 10.90
CA ASP A 129 -12.06 2.47 11.51
C ASP A 129 -12.59 1.15 10.95
N GLY A 130 -12.11 0.78 9.77
CA GLY A 130 -12.39 -0.47 9.07
C GLY A 130 -13.58 -0.38 8.12
N VAL A 131 -13.58 -1.29 7.15
CA VAL A 131 -14.64 -1.45 6.15
C VAL A 131 -15.50 -2.66 6.52
N ALA A 132 -16.80 -2.63 6.21
CA ALA A 132 -17.68 -3.77 6.41
C ALA A 132 -17.20 -4.97 5.57
N GLY A 133 -16.84 -6.06 6.26
CA GLY A 133 -16.51 -7.32 5.63
C GLY A 133 -17.75 -8.13 5.22
N PRO A 134 -17.55 -9.25 4.49
CA PRO A 134 -18.64 -10.13 4.07
C PRO A 134 -19.47 -10.67 5.25
N ASP A 135 -18.82 -10.89 6.39
CA ASP A 135 -19.45 -11.43 7.62
C ASP A 135 -20.06 -10.34 8.51
N GLY A 136 -20.18 -9.10 8.02
CA GLY A 136 -20.66 -7.94 8.78
C GLY A 136 -19.68 -7.41 9.85
N LYS A 137 -18.56 -8.10 10.09
CA LYS A 137 -17.47 -7.60 10.94
C LYS A 137 -16.65 -6.56 10.19
N LYS A 138 -16.24 -5.50 10.90
CA LYS A 138 -15.34 -4.49 10.34
C LYS A 138 -13.94 -5.05 10.21
N ILE A 139 -13.39 -5.00 8.99
CA ILE A 139 -12.01 -5.34 8.69
C ILE A 139 -11.21 -4.05 8.73
N LYS A 140 -10.27 -3.94 9.66
CA LYS A 140 -9.38 -2.79 9.80
C LYS A 140 -8.07 -3.02 9.07
N GLY A 141 -7.47 -1.94 8.61
CA GLY A 141 -6.16 -1.94 8.00
C GLY A 141 -5.07 -2.24 9.01
N GLN A 142 -4.01 -2.89 8.55
CA GLN A 142 -2.88 -3.32 9.38
C GLN A 142 -1.61 -2.54 9.00
N LYS A 143 -0.72 -2.33 9.99
CA LYS A 143 0.60 -1.73 9.80
C LYS A 143 1.49 -2.64 8.93
N GLY A 144 2.52 -2.06 8.32
CA GLY A 144 3.52 -2.79 7.53
C GLY A 144 3.22 -2.83 6.02
N VAL A 145 3.90 -3.73 5.31
CA VAL A 145 3.79 -3.86 3.86
C VAL A 145 2.37 -4.26 3.47
N GLN A 146 1.73 -3.48 2.61
CA GLN A 146 0.43 -3.81 2.06
C GLN A 146 0.58 -4.77 0.88
N ARG A 147 -0.34 -5.72 0.76
CA ARG A 147 -0.32 -6.73 -0.31
C ARG A 147 -0.43 -6.13 -1.73
N PRO A 148 -1.46 -5.33 -2.05
CA PRO A 148 -1.58 -4.78 -3.39
C PRO A 148 -0.56 -3.67 -3.63
N VAL A 149 -0.08 -3.61 -4.87
CA VAL A 149 0.73 -2.50 -5.37
C VAL A 149 -0.16 -1.51 -6.11
N LEU A 150 0.24 -0.24 -6.10
CA LEU A 150 -0.37 0.77 -6.95
C LEU A 150 0.02 0.51 -8.41
N ALA A 151 -0.98 0.49 -9.29
CA ALA A 151 -0.80 0.23 -10.70
C ALA A 151 0.00 1.35 -11.39
N PRO A 152 0.69 1.05 -12.50
CA PRO A 152 1.34 2.07 -13.32
C PRO A 152 0.36 3.17 -13.74
N GLY A 153 0.77 4.43 -13.65
CA GLY A 153 -0.07 5.59 -13.95
C GLY A 153 -1.02 6.01 -12.83
N THR A 154 -0.99 5.35 -11.67
CA THR A 154 -1.80 5.76 -10.52
C THR A 154 -1.44 7.17 -10.07
N LEU A 155 -2.46 8.01 -9.92
CA LEU A 155 -2.37 9.33 -9.32
C LEU A 155 -3.38 9.43 -8.17
N ALA A 156 -2.89 9.47 -6.93
CA ALA A 156 -3.74 9.38 -5.75
C ALA A 156 -3.30 10.32 -4.61
N PRO A 157 -4.25 11.03 -3.95
CA PRO A 157 -3.97 11.81 -2.74
C PRO A 157 -3.89 10.90 -1.51
N ILE A 158 -2.77 10.20 -1.36
CA ILE A 158 -2.52 9.29 -0.23
C ILE A 158 -1.96 10.08 0.97
N HIS A 159 -2.41 9.73 2.18
CA HIS A 159 -2.05 10.44 3.40
C HIS A 159 -0.55 10.30 3.76
N PRO A 160 0.26 11.38 3.75
CA PRO A 160 1.73 11.30 3.84
C PRO A 160 2.26 10.70 5.15
N VAL A 161 1.52 10.82 6.26
CA VAL A 161 1.96 10.26 7.56
C VAL A 161 1.44 8.84 7.76
N ALA A 162 0.36 8.46 7.08
CA ALA A 162 -0.27 7.16 7.27
C ALA A 162 0.42 6.09 6.45
N PHE A 163 0.88 6.46 5.25
CA PHE A 163 1.46 5.54 4.29
C PHE A 163 2.77 6.10 3.77
N LEU A 164 3.75 5.21 3.60
CA LEU A 164 4.90 5.46 2.74
C LEU A 164 4.63 4.78 1.41
N VAL A 165 4.75 5.52 0.32
CA VAL A 165 4.65 4.93 -1.02
C VAL A 165 6.00 4.98 -1.70
N ILE A 166 6.57 3.82 -1.97
CA ILE A 166 7.87 3.66 -2.60
C ILE A 166 7.64 3.51 -4.10
N THR A 167 8.21 4.43 -4.87
CA THR A 167 8.26 4.35 -6.32
C THR A 167 9.72 4.48 -6.76
N LYS A 168 10.00 4.14 -8.02
CA LYS A 168 11.35 4.27 -8.59
C LYS A 168 11.90 5.70 -8.51
N PRO A 169 11.16 6.78 -8.86
CA PRO A 169 11.71 8.14 -8.80
C PRO A 169 11.87 8.67 -7.37
N GLN A 170 10.97 8.33 -6.44
CA GLN A 170 11.00 8.84 -5.07
C GLN A 170 10.12 8.02 -4.11
N VAL A 171 10.36 8.23 -2.81
CA VAL A 171 9.48 7.74 -1.74
C VAL A 171 8.58 8.89 -1.28
N TYR A 172 7.28 8.68 -1.35
CA TYR A 172 6.28 9.61 -0.85
C TYR A 172 5.95 9.32 0.61
N GLY A 173 5.74 10.38 1.39
CA GLY A 173 5.33 10.29 2.79
C GLY A 173 6.42 10.69 3.78
N ILE A 174 6.05 10.73 5.06
CA ILE A 174 6.90 11.15 6.17
C ILE A 174 7.08 9.95 7.09
N PRO A 175 8.32 9.46 7.30
CA PRO A 175 8.56 8.36 8.22
C PRO A 175 8.27 8.80 9.66
N VAL A 176 7.44 8.02 10.34
CA VAL A 176 7.09 8.27 11.74
C VAL A 176 8.08 7.61 12.69
N SER A 177 8.61 6.43 12.33
CA SER A 177 9.58 5.71 13.15
C SER A 177 10.94 6.40 13.17
N GLU A 178 11.58 6.42 14.34
CA GLU A 178 12.89 7.03 14.51
C GLU A 178 13.97 6.27 13.73
N GLU A 179 13.84 4.95 13.60
CA GLU A 179 14.75 4.10 12.84
C GLU A 179 14.78 4.48 11.36
N LEU A 180 13.62 4.66 10.72
CA LEU A 180 13.57 5.12 9.33
C LEU A 180 14.12 6.53 9.17
N ARG A 181 13.92 7.40 10.18
CA ARG A 181 14.49 8.75 10.18
C ARG A 181 16.01 8.75 10.24
N ARG A 182 16.63 7.79 10.95
CA ARG A 182 18.10 7.66 11.02
C ARG A 182 18.71 7.17 9.71
N HIS A 183 17.95 6.39 8.91
CA HIS A 183 18.38 5.92 7.59
C HIS A 183 18.29 6.99 6.49
N ILE A 184 17.77 8.17 6.79
CA ILE A 184 17.75 9.32 5.88
C ILE A 184 19.17 9.89 5.75
N LYS A 185 19.96 9.37 4.80
CA LYS A 185 21.21 10.02 4.37
C LYS A 185 20.88 11.17 3.41
N GLY A 186 21.18 12.41 3.78
CA GLY A 186 21.00 13.58 2.91
C GLY A 186 19.55 14.10 2.79
N GLY A 187 18.65 13.71 3.69
CA GLY A 187 17.31 14.31 3.81
C GLY A 187 16.17 13.63 3.03
N THR A 188 16.45 12.62 2.20
CA THR A 188 15.41 11.95 1.38
C THR A 188 15.49 10.42 1.47
N LEU A 189 14.35 9.74 1.61
CA LEU A 189 14.25 8.28 1.52
C LEU A 189 14.26 7.85 0.04
N THR A 190 14.99 6.79 -0.26
CA THR A 190 14.98 6.15 -1.58
C THR A 190 14.55 4.69 -1.44
N PHE A 191 14.23 4.03 -2.54
CA PHE A 191 13.86 2.61 -2.52
C PHE A 191 14.99 1.72 -1.97
N ALA A 192 16.25 2.10 -2.16
CA ALA A 192 17.41 1.39 -1.61
C ALA A 192 17.42 1.37 -0.07
N SER A 193 16.80 2.35 0.59
CA SER A 193 16.62 2.34 2.06
C SER A 193 15.75 1.19 2.56
N PHE A 194 15.00 0.54 1.66
CA PHE A 194 14.14 -0.60 1.96
C PHE A 194 14.69 -1.92 1.38
N SER A 195 15.98 -1.95 1.03
CA SER A 195 16.65 -3.12 0.42
C SER A 195 16.02 -3.55 -0.91
N LEU A 196 15.47 -2.60 -1.67
CA LEU A 196 14.91 -2.83 -3.00
C LEU A 196 15.91 -2.45 -4.09
N GLU A 197 15.86 -3.19 -5.20
CA GLU A 197 16.54 -2.88 -6.45
C GLU A 197 15.61 -2.13 -7.41
N GLU A 198 16.18 -1.32 -8.30
CA GLU A 198 15.42 -0.52 -9.26
C GLU A 198 14.48 -1.37 -10.14
N ARG A 199 14.97 -2.54 -10.60
CA ARG A 199 14.19 -3.48 -11.42
C ARG A 199 12.97 -4.06 -10.69
N GLN A 200 13.00 -4.11 -9.37
CA GLN A 200 11.89 -4.66 -8.57
C GLN A 200 10.69 -3.69 -8.49
N LEU A 201 10.89 -2.43 -8.89
CA LEU A 201 9.85 -1.41 -8.97
C LEU A 201 9.30 -1.23 -10.38
N GLU A 202 9.77 -2.04 -11.33
CA GLU A 202 9.27 -2.07 -12.70
C GLU A 202 8.22 -3.16 -12.85
N VAL A 203 7.30 -2.97 -13.80
CA VAL A 203 6.34 -4.03 -14.14
C VAL A 203 7.11 -5.23 -14.67
N THR A 204 6.89 -6.40 -14.07
CA THR A 204 7.59 -7.62 -14.47
C THR A 204 7.06 -8.07 -15.83
N ARG A 205 7.94 -8.08 -16.84
CA ARG A 205 7.61 -8.52 -18.21
C ARG A 205 8.23 -9.88 -18.49
N ILE A 206 7.39 -10.82 -18.91
CA ILE A 206 7.80 -12.13 -19.38
C ILE A 206 7.56 -12.13 -20.88
N GLU A 207 8.67 -12.05 -21.60
CA GLU A 207 8.73 -11.93 -23.06
C GLU A 207 9.94 -12.71 -23.59
N PRO A 208 10.00 -13.05 -24.90
CA PRO A 208 11.04 -13.91 -25.42
C PRO A 208 12.35 -13.14 -25.39
N ARG A 209 13.45 -13.80 -25.02
CA ARG A 209 14.76 -13.14 -24.95
C ARG A 209 15.69 -13.70 -26.01
N ALA A 210 16.38 -12.79 -26.70
CA ALA A 210 17.47 -13.17 -27.58
C ALA A 210 18.67 -13.61 -26.73
N THR A 211 19.19 -14.79 -27.01
CA THR A 211 20.47 -15.26 -26.44
C THR A 211 21.64 -14.54 -27.10
N GLU A 212 22.82 -14.65 -26.51
CA GLU A 212 24.08 -14.13 -27.09
C GLU A 212 24.38 -14.71 -28.48
N SER A 213 23.81 -15.89 -28.81
CA SER A 213 23.92 -16.53 -30.12
C SER A 213 22.88 -16.06 -31.14
N GLY A 214 22.03 -15.07 -30.79
CA GLY A 214 21.00 -14.51 -31.66
C GLY A 214 19.71 -15.33 -31.76
N HIS A 215 19.59 -16.45 -31.04
CA HIS A 215 18.36 -17.25 -31.00
C HIS A 215 17.38 -16.65 -30.00
N VAL A 216 16.11 -16.57 -30.38
CA VAL A 216 15.04 -16.14 -29.47
C VAL A 216 14.58 -17.36 -28.68
N VAL A 217 14.68 -17.29 -27.35
CA VAL A 217 14.25 -18.34 -26.44
C VAL A 217 13.05 -17.85 -25.64
N ASP A 218 12.04 -18.71 -25.56
CA ASP A 218 10.85 -18.42 -24.77
C ASP A 218 11.18 -18.41 -23.27
N MET A 219 10.62 -17.44 -22.56
CA MET A 219 10.86 -17.26 -21.14
C MET A 219 9.61 -17.61 -20.33
N VAL A 220 9.83 -18.17 -19.15
CA VAL A 220 8.80 -18.46 -18.15
C VAL A 220 9.20 -17.86 -16.81
N GLY A 221 8.22 -17.34 -16.07
CA GLY A 221 8.44 -16.76 -14.75
C GLY A 221 8.28 -17.81 -13.65
N VAL A 222 9.31 -17.97 -12.85
CA VAL A 222 9.25 -18.78 -11.62
C VAL A 222 8.94 -17.85 -10.45
N VAL A 223 7.95 -18.22 -9.64
CA VAL A 223 7.47 -17.40 -8.52
C VAL A 223 7.86 -18.06 -7.20
N THR A 224 8.33 -17.24 -6.26
CA THR A 224 8.58 -17.63 -4.87
C THR A 224 7.79 -16.69 -3.98
N ALA A 225 6.82 -17.21 -3.24
CA ALA A 225 6.10 -16.44 -2.22
C ALA A 225 6.95 -16.35 -0.95
N LEU A 226 6.99 -15.17 -0.35
CA LEU A 226 7.73 -14.82 0.86
C LEU A 226 6.83 -14.75 2.10
N ASP A 227 5.51 -14.81 1.92
CA ASP A 227 4.51 -14.81 2.99
C ASP A 227 3.47 -15.94 2.80
N GLY A 228 2.79 -16.29 3.89
CA GLY A 228 1.84 -17.42 3.95
C GLY A 228 2.28 -18.54 4.89
N GLU A 229 1.40 -19.53 5.06
CA GLU A 229 1.69 -20.68 5.92
C GLU A 229 2.82 -21.54 5.35
N PRO A 230 3.63 -22.20 6.20
CA PRO A 230 4.70 -23.08 5.76
C PRO A 230 4.17 -24.25 4.92
N LEU A 231 5.01 -24.70 4.00
CA LEU A 231 4.77 -25.93 3.24
C LEU A 231 4.72 -27.15 4.19
N PRO A 232 3.82 -28.12 3.94
CA PRO A 232 3.87 -29.42 4.59
C PRO A 232 5.21 -30.12 4.38
N ALA A 233 5.59 -30.98 5.32
CA ALA A 233 6.81 -31.77 5.20
C ALA A 233 6.74 -32.68 3.96
N GLY A 234 7.74 -32.57 3.08
CA GLY A 234 7.85 -33.35 1.84
C GLY A 234 7.50 -32.56 0.56
N ASP A 235 6.84 -31.42 0.67
CA ASP A 235 6.50 -30.58 -0.48
C ASP A 235 7.68 -29.66 -0.86
N ILE A 236 8.02 -29.60 -2.15
CA ILE A 236 9.10 -28.76 -2.69
C ILE A 236 8.55 -27.42 -3.20
N ALA A 237 7.32 -27.42 -3.72
CA ALA A 237 6.64 -26.23 -4.24
C ALA A 237 5.16 -26.22 -3.83
N SER A 238 4.62 -25.02 -3.60
CA SER A 238 3.21 -24.82 -3.28
C SER A 238 2.34 -24.95 -4.52
N ARG A 239 1.29 -25.77 -4.42
CA ARG A 239 0.17 -25.82 -5.35
C ARG A 239 -1.11 -25.52 -4.58
N LEU A 240 -1.95 -24.62 -5.10
CA LEU A 240 -3.22 -24.29 -4.43
C LEU A 240 -4.09 -25.53 -4.26
N GLY A 241 -4.48 -25.82 -3.01
CA GLY A 241 -5.22 -27.03 -2.63
C GLY A 241 -4.39 -28.32 -2.57
N GLY A 242 -3.06 -28.24 -2.72
CA GLY A 242 -2.18 -29.41 -2.77
C GLY A 242 -2.46 -30.28 -4.00
N PHE A 243 -2.44 -31.60 -3.84
CA PHE A 243 -2.77 -32.59 -4.87
C PHE A 243 -4.11 -33.31 -4.60
N LYS A 244 -4.95 -32.76 -3.72
CA LYS A 244 -6.24 -33.37 -3.32
C LYS A 244 -7.20 -33.55 -4.49
N ASP A 245 -7.23 -32.60 -5.40
CA ASP A 245 -8.01 -32.68 -6.64
C ASP A 245 -7.59 -33.87 -7.51
N ILE A 246 -6.30 -34.17 -7.56
CA ILE A 246 -5.76 -35.34 -8.29
C ILE A 246 -6.10 -36.63 -7.55
N GLU A 247 -5.94 -36.69 -6.23
CA GLU A 247 -6.34 -37.84 -5.43
C GLU A 247 -7.82 -38.20 -5.60
N ASP A 248 -8.69 -37.19 -5.65
CA ASP A 248 -10.14 -37.38 -5.82
C ASP A 248 -10.48 -37.89 -7.22
N LEU A 249 -9.82 -37.35 -8.26
CA LEU A 249 -9.97 -37.83 -9.63
C LEU A 249 -9.43 -39.26 -9.83
N GLU A 250 -8.34 -39.63 -9.15
CA GLU A 250 -7.84 -41.00 -9.16
C GLU A 250 -8.83 -41.98 -8.51
N LYS A 251 -9.43 -41.60 -7.37
CA LYS A 251 -10.45 -42.42 -6.69
C LYS A 251 -11.69 -42.60 -7.58
N GLN A 252 -12.14 -41.54 -8.24
CA GLN A 252 -13.26 -41.61 -9.18
C GLN A 252 -12.94 -42.50 -10.39
N SER A 253 -11.72 -42.38 -10.93
CA SER A 253 -11.26 -43.21 -12.05
C SER A 253 -11.16 -44.70 -11.67
N LYS A 254 -10.81 -45.01 -10.41
CA LYS A 254 -10.79 -46.39 -9.88
C LYS A 254 -12.18 -46.97 -9.57
N ALA A 255 -13.16 -46.13 -9.24
CA ALA A 255 -14.53 -46.56 -8.93
C ALA A 255 -15.38 -46.86 -10.19
N GLY A 256 -14.97 -46.37 -11.37
CA GLY A 256 -15.74 -46.47 -12.62
C GLY A 256 -15.37 -47.64 -13.54
N GLY A 257 -14.45 -48.54 -13.15
CA GLY A 257 -13.98 -49.63 -14.01
C GLY A 257 -13.72 -50.93 -13.25
N GLU A 258 -14.65 -51.88 -13.35
CA GLU A 258 -14.34 -53.29 -13.08
C GLU A 258 -13.39 -53.80 -14.16
N GLY A 259 -12.15 -54.10 -13.75
CA GLY A 259 -11.23 -54.97 -14.49
C GLY A 259 -10.66 -54.43 -15.80
N GLY A 260 -9.48 -53.80 -15.73
CA GLY A 260 -8.58 -53.69 -16.89
C GLY A 260 -7.88 -52.34 -17.00
N ALA A 261 -6.55 -52.36 -16.84
CA ALA A 261 -5.52 -51.34 -17.15
C ALA A 261 -5.82 -49.86 -16.81
N PRO A 262 -4.86 -49.12 -16.20
CA PRO A 262 -5.04 -47.68 -15.97
C PRO A 262 -5.07 -46.95 -17.31
N VAL A 263 -6.26 -46.67 -17.84
CA VAL A 263 -6.41 -45.76 -18.96
C VAL A 263 -6.09 -44.37 -18.41
N ALA A 264 -5.01 -43.77 -18.90
CA ALA A 264 -4.63 -42.41 -18.54
C ALA A 264 -5.82 -41.49 -18.83
N ASN A 265 -6.50 -41.04 -17.76
CA ASN A 265 -7.66 -40.18 -17.89
C ASN A 265 -7.18 -38.82 -18.42
N PRO A 266 -7.57 -38.38 -19.63
CA PRO A 266 -7.09 -37.11 -20.21
C PRO A 266 -7.37 -35.92 -19.29
N GLN A 267 -8.45 -35.99 -18.51
CA GLN A 267 -8.82 -34.96 -17.53
C GLN A 267 -7.84 -34.91 -16.35
N LEU A 268 -7.26 -36.05 -15.95
CA LEU A 268 -6.22 -36.10 -14.91
C LEU A 268 -4.95 -35.40 -15.38
N ILE A 269 -4.55 -35.67 -16.63
CA ILE A 269 -3.37 -35.04 -17.25
C ILE A 269 -3.58 -33.52 -17.36
N GLU A 270 -4.75 -33.11 -17.85
CA GLU A 270 -5.09 -31.68 -17.97
C GLU A 270 -5.13 -30.98 -16.60
N THR A 271 -5.63 -31.65 -15.55
CA THR A 271 -5.67 -31.08 -14.19
C THR A 271 -4.28 -30.95 -13.56
N ILE A 272 -3.35 -31.86 -13.89
CA ILE A 272 -1.96 -31.81 -13.44
C ILE A 272 -1.20 -30.68 -14.16
N LEU A 273 -1.43 -30.53 -15.47
CA LEU A 273 -0.75 -29.52 -16.30
C LEU A 273 -1.41 -28.14 -16.22
N GLY A 274 -2.65 -28.07 -15.75
CA GLY A 274 -3.44 -26.85 -15.64
C GLY A 274 -2.92 -25.91 -14.56
N SER A 275 -2.70 -24.65 -14.93
CA SER A 275 -2.35 -23.59 -13.98
C SER A 275 -3.58 -23.13 -13.18
N LYS A 276 -3.39 -22.80 -11.90
CA LYS A 276 -4.42 -22.18 -11.04
C LYS A 276 -4.23 -20.67 -10.91
N ASN A 277 -3.44 -20.05 -11.80
CA ASN A 277 -3.16 -18.62 -11.78
C ASN A 277 -4.40 -17.72 -11.88
N ASP A 278 -5.45 -18.16 -12.58
CA ASP A 278 -6.70 -17.41 -12.71
C ASP A 278 -7.42 -17.20 -11.37
N GLN A 279 -7.14 -18.06 -10.39
CA GLN A 279 -7.77 -17.99 -9.08
C GLN A 279 -7.31 -16.79 -8.25
N HIS A 280 -6.18 -16.18 -8.58
CA HIS A 280 -5.52 -15.14 -7.79
C HIS A 280 -4.80 -14.12 -8.68
N LYS A 281 -5.26 -14.01 -9.94
CA LYS A 281 -4.77 -13.06 -10.95
C LYS A 281 -3.24 -13.11 -11.13
N SER A 282 -2.69 -14.32 -11.18
CA SER A 282 -1.26 -14.56 -11.39
C SER A 282 -0.41 -13.86 -10.32
N TYR A 283 -0.72 -14.11 -9.05
CA TYR A 283 -0.06 -13.54 -7.85
C TYR A 283 -0.19 -12.02 -7.67
N GLN A 284 -0.89 -11.31 -8.57
CA GLN A 284 -1.17 -9.88 -8.39
C GLN A 284 -2.23 -9.61 -7.33
N ASP A 285 -3.15 -10.56 -7.11
CA ASP A 285 -4.05 -10.58 -5.96
C ASP A 285 -3.53 -11.56 -4.91
N PHE A 286 -2.53 -11.10 -4.15
CA PHE A 286 -1.89 -11.92 -3.13
C PHE A 286 -2.83 -12.23 -1.94
N GLN A 287 -3.86 -11.40 -1.72
CA GLN A 287 -4.90 -11.71 -0.74
C GLN A 287 -5.68 -12.95 -1.17
N ALA A 288 -6.19 -12.96 -2.41
CA ALA A 288 -6.90 -14.12 -2.95
C ALA A 288 -6.03 -15.38 -3.01
N PHE A 289 -4.72 -15.25 -3.25
CA PHE A 289 -3.76 -16.35 -3.18
C PHE A 289 -3.73 -16.99 -1.78
N LEU A 290 -3.56 -16.17 -0.75
CA LEU A 290 -3.54 -16.65 0.64
C LEU A 290 -4.89 -17.19 1.12
N ASP A 291 -5.99 -16.53 0.75
CA ASP A 291 -7.35 -16.97 1.10
C ASP A 291 -7.67 -18.35 0.53
N LYS A 292 -7.05 -18.71 -0.61
CA LYS A 292 -7.17 -20.03 -1.25
C LYS A 292 -6.16 -21.07 -0.72
N GLY A 293 -5.46 -20.75 0.37
CA GLY A 293 -4.50 -21.64 1.01
C GLY A 293 -3.11 -21.63 0.37
N GLY A 294 -2.75 -20.54 -0.32
CA GLY A 294 -1.40 -20.31 -0.81
C GLY A 294 -0.35 -20.41 0.31
N LYS A 295 0.78 -21.04 0.00
CA LYS A 295 1.86 -21.29 0.97
C LYS A 295 3.12 -20.54 0.57
N ILE A 296 3.94 -20.22 1.56
CA ILE A 296 5.27 -19.64 1.36
C ILE A 296 6.18 -20.61 0.61
N GLY A 297 7.12 -20.09 -0.17
CA GLY A 297 8.12 -20.88 -0.90
C GLY A 297 7.93 -20.86 -2.42
N LEU A 298 8.62 -21.77 -3.10
CA LEU A 298 8.53 -21.93 -4.55
C LEU A 298 7.09 -22.27 -4.94
N GLN A 299 6.60 -21.70 -6.03
CA GLN A 299 5.26 -21.96 -6.53
C GLN A 299 5.28 -22.92 -7.71
N HIS A 300 4.30 -23.81 -7.75
CA HIS A 300 4.14 -24.77 -8.83
C HIS A 300 3.74 -24.10 -10.14
N ASP A 301 2.86 -23.09 -10.08
CA ASP A 301 2.29 -22.48 -11.27
C ASP A 301 3.20 -21.34 -11.78
N PRO A 302 3.81 -21.49 -12.97
CA PRO A 302 4.65 -20.45 -13.52
C PRO A 302 3.83 -19.29 -14.06
N LEU A 303 4.48 -18.13 -14.19
CA LEU A 303 3.95 -17.02 -14.97
C LEU A 303 4.32 -17.17 -16.43
N LEU A 304 3.32 -17.03 -17.31
CA LEU A 304 3.49 -17.09 -18.75
C LEU A 304 3.76 -15.70 -19.32
N TYR A 305 3.75 -15.59 -20.64
CA TYR A 305 3.87 -14.35 -21.37
C TYR A 305 2.92 -13.26 -20.88
N GLY A 306 3.47 -12.10 -20.53
CA GLY A 306 2.67 -10.98 -20.07
C GLY A 306 3.41 -9.96 -19.21
N ALA A 307 2.64 -9.02 -18.67
CA ALA A 307 3.10 -7.97 -17.79
C ALA A 307 2.37 -8.07 -16.44
N TYR A 308 3.15 -8.14 -15.34
CA TYR A 308 2.64 -8.43 -14.01
C TYR A 308 3.09 -7.37 -13.00
N ASN A 309 2.15 -6.87 -12.21
CA ASN A 309 2.40 -5.94 -11.13
C ASN A 309 2.63 -6.72 -9.82
N LEU A 310 3.83 -7.28 -9.66
CA LEU A 310 4.17 -8.13 -8.52
C LEU A 310 4.75 -7.30 -7.37
N ASN A 311 4.36 -7.61 -6.14
CA ASN A 311 4.94 -6.99 -4.97
C ASN A 311 6.22 -7.74 -4.57
N PRO A 312 7.41 -7.12 -4.62
CA PRO A 312 8.68 -7.81 -4.35
C PRO A 312 8.88 -8.18 -2.87
N PHE A 313 8.01 -7.72 -1.97
CA PHE A 313 8.04 -8.09 -0.56
C PHE A 313 7.25 -9.37 -0.25
N LEU A 314 6.48 -9.91 -1.20
CA LEU A 314 5.53 -11.01 -1.01
C LEU A 314 5.92 -12.29 -1.69
#